data_AF-B8HYE0-F1
#
_entry.id   AF-B8HYE0-F1
#
_cell.length_a   1.000
_cell.length_b   1.000
_cell.length_c   1.000
_cell.angle_alpha   90.00
_cell.angle_beta   90.00
_cell.angle_gamma   90.00
#
_symmetry.space_group_name_H-M   'P 1'
#
loop_
_entity.id
_entity.type
_entity.pdbx_description
1 polymer ?
#
loop_
_entity_poly.entity_id
_entity_poly.type
_entity_poly.pdbx_seq_one_letter_code
_entity_poly.pdbx_strand_id
1 'polypeptide(L)' 'MVQVSGKSFTLEEFLKLPETKPASEYIDGQILQKPMPQGKFLI' A
#
# COMPACT_ATOMS: atom_id res chain seq x y z
N MET A 1 6.04 6.42 -14.20
CA MET A 1 5.00 7.46 -14.14
C MET A 1 3.82 6.88 -13.39
N VAL A 2 3.44 7.41 -12.23
CA VAL A 2 2.21 6.98 -11.54
C VAL A 2 1.10 7.96 -11.93
N GLN A 3 0.12 7.46 -12.69
CA GLN A 3 -1.12 8.19 -13.00
C GLN A 3 -1.99 8.23 -11.76
N VAL A 4 -2.14 9.42 -11.17
CA VAL A 4 -3.11 9.67 -10.10
C VAL A 4 -4.41 10.09 -10.77
N SER A 5 -5.25 9.12 -11.15
CA SER A 5 -6.62 9.41 -11.56
C SER A 5 -7.38 9.88 -10.31
N GLY A 6 -7.93 11.10 -10.33
CA GLY A 6 -8.56 11.78 -9.19
C GLY A 6 -9.85 11.16 -8.65
N LYS A 7 -10.02 9.85 -8.77
CA LYS A 7 -11.04 9.06 -8.08
C LYS A 7 -10.38 8.46 -6.84
N SER A 8 -10.87 8.86 -5.66
CA SER A 8 -10.54 8.21 -4.39
C SER A 8 -10.72 6.70 -4.56
N PHE A 9 -9.66 5.94 -4.33
CA PHE A 9 -9.74 4.49 -4.37
C PHE A 9 -10.69 4.03 -3.26
N THR A 10 -11.59 3.09 -3.52
CA THR A 10 -12.53 2.63 -2.48
C THR A 10 -11.94 1.49 -1.64
N LEU A 11 -12.42 1.32 -0.42
CA LEU A 11 -12.02 0.19 0.44
C LEU A 11 -12.37 -1.16 -0.21
N GLU A 12 -13.50 -1.25 -0.91
CA GLU A 12 -13.90 -2.48 -1.60
C GLU A 12 -12.96 -2.85 -2.75
N GLU A 13 -12.48 -1.85 -3.50
CA GLU A 13 -11.47 -2.06 -4.54
C GLU A 13 -10.13 -2.50 -3.91
N PHE A 14 -9.79 -1.99 -2.73
CA PHE A 14 -8.59 -2.40 -1.99
C PHE A 14 -8.63 -3.85 -1.55
N LEU A 15 -9.76 -4.30 -1.00
CA LEU A 15 -9.93 -5.68 -0.55
C LEU A 15 -9.89 -6.71 -1.69
N LYS A 16 -10.08 -6.29 -2.94
CA LYS A 16 -9.96 -7.16 -4.13
C LYS A 16 -8.53 -7.27 -4.66
N LEU A 17 -7.60 -6.44 -4.20
CA LEU A 17 -6.21 -6.49 -4.64
C LEU A 17 -5.50 -7.73 -4.07
N PRO A 18 -4.51 -8.28 -4.79
CA PRO A 18 -3.67 -9.34 -4.25
C PRO A 18 -2.85 -8.84 -3.06
N GLU A 19 -2.59 -9.73 -2.10
CA GLU A 19 -1.69 -9.43 -0.98
C GLU A 19 -0.27 -9.14 -1.48
N THR A 20 0.36 -8.11 -0.91
CA THR A 20 1.73 -7.68 -1.22
C THR A 20 2.67 -7.95 -0.04
N LYS A 21 3.97 -8.08 -0.34
CA LYS A 21 5.03 -8.10 0.68
C LYS A 21 6.10 -7.08 0.31
N PRO A 22 6.34 -6.06 1.15
CA PRO A 22 5.63 -5.73 2.40
C PRO A 22 4.17 -5.33 2.14
N ALA A 23 3.31 -5.47 3.16
CA ALA A 23 1.87 -5.26 3.01
C ALA A 23 1.52 -3.82 2.59
N SER A 24 0.45 -3.67 1.83
CA SER A 24 -0.14 -2.37 1.50
C SER A 24 -1.16 -1.95 2.58
N GLU A 25 -1.26 -0.65 2.82
CA GLU A 25 -2.18 0.00 3.76
C GLU A 25 -3.12 0.92 2.98
N TYR A 26 -4.40 0.93 3.35
CA TYR A 26 -5.39 1.84 2.79
C TYR A 26 -5.68 2.96 3.80
N ILE A 27 -5.38 4.21 3.44
CA ILE A 27 -5.52 5.40 4.30
C ILE A 27 -6.13 6.52 3.46
N ASP A 28 -7.28 7.06 3.88
CA ASP A 28 -7.97 8.20 3.25
C ASP A 28 -8.13 8.10 1.72
N GLY A 29 -8.51 6.92 1.21
CA GLY A 29 -8.72 6.72 -0.23
C GLY A 29 -7.44 6.52 -1.03
N GLN A 30 -6.30 6.32 -0.35
CA GLN A 30 -4.99 6.06 -0.95
C GLN A 30 -4.47 4.70 -0.49
N ILE A 31 -3.67 4.06 -1.35
CA ILE A 31 -2.98 2.82 -1.03
C ILE A 31 -1.49 3.12 -0.89
N LEU A 32 -0.90 2.77 0.25
CA LEU A 32 0.49 3.00 0.59
C LEU A 32 1.15 1.66 0.88
N GLN A 33 2.27 1.34 0.24
CA GLN A 33 3.00 0.11 0.57
C GLN A 33 3.88 0.35 1.79
N LYS A 34 3.80 -0.51 2.82
CA LYS A 34 4.67 -0.40 4.00
C LYS A 34 6.14 -0.45 3.57
N PRO A 35 7.05 0.27 4.25
CA PRO A 35 8.46 0.04 4.03
C PRO A 35 8.79 -1.40 4.41
N MET A 36 9.70 -2.02 3.66
CA MET A 36 10.30 -3.27 4.11
C MET A 36 10.92 -3.01 5.48
N PRO A 37 10.63 -3.84 6.52
CA PRO A 37 11.34 -3.73 7.77
C PRO A 37 12.81 -4.00 7.44
N GLN A 38 13.62 -2.94 7.42
CA GLN A 38 15.05 -3.07 7.40
C GLN A 38 15.40 -3.63 8.76
N GLY A 39 15.46 -4.97 8.84
CA GLY A 39 15.90 -5.66 10.04
C GLY A 39 17.16 -4.95 10.50
N LYS A 40 17.07 -4.28 11.65
CA LYS A 40 18.20 -3.61 12.27
C LYS A 40 19.26 -4.70 12.37
N PHE A 41 20.34 -4.58 11.60
CA PHE A 41 21.49 -5.45 11.72
C PHE A 41 21.95 -5.31 13.18
N LEU A 42 21.59 -6.29 14.01
CA LEU A 42 22.21 -6.49 15.30
C LEU A 42 23.59 -7.05 14.97
N ILE A 43 24.54 -6.13 14.88
CA ILE A 43 25.97 -6.38 15.01
C ILE A 43 26.25 -7.27 16.23
#